data_AF-A0A2T3C7W2-F1
#
_entry.id   AF-A0A2T3C7W2-F1
#
_cell.length_a   1.000
_cell.length_b   1.000
_cell.length_c   1.000
_cell.angle_alpha   90.00
_cell.angle_beta   90.00
_cell.angle_gamma   90.00
#
_symmetry.space_group_name_H-M   'P 1'
#
loop_
_entity.id
_entity.type
_entity.pdbx_description
1 polymer ?
#
loop_
_entity_poly.entity_id
_entity_poly.type
_entity_poly.pdbx_seq_one_letter_code
_entity_poly.pdbx_strand_id
1 'polypeptide(L)'
;MTSTNLKVSTVAPSGSVTATLVPPGAVSEKFSGTYFDAYRYQNELHLWAEQGDVSGGKYDAILLLIPFDTADGAEHEILPGEPGETGKIRAVFFTPGSAAWAVKGGKLLNFKWGQDQQSVAFEFHFDVEVEGKVRSIENGVLELRYDVPRHTKGIKAETGSVSATIAPPVFPGHEQFQSSEILFEKDSTGGYYRLTARHIFDGSVPEVHQGIMLRISTENPKPGVFAFFIRNHGIYLTTGYQLENVEWDKEGQTFKADFSFDVDLSPGMHALRDGKIDIGY
;
A
#
# COMPACT_ATOMS: atom_id res chain seq x y z
N MET A 1 -26.38 22.27 13.94
CA MET A 1 -25.81 20.91 13.92
C MET A 1 -24.36 21.03 14.31
N THR A 2 -23.98 20.48 15.46
CA THR A 2 -22.61 20.53 15.98
C THR A 2 -21.72 19.59 15.18
N SER A 3 -20.67 20.11 14.55
CA SER A 3 -19.65 19.27 13.91
C SER A 3 -18.94 18.47 15.00
N THR A 4 -19.18 17.17 15.04
CA THR A 4 -18.40 16.28 15.88
C THR A 4 -16.97 16.31 15.34
N ASN A 5 -16.07 17.00 16.05
CA ASN A 5 -14.63 16.89 15.83
C ASN A 5 -14.27 15.42 16.07
N LEU A 6 -14.22 14.63 14.99
CA LEU A 6 -13.76 13.26 15.03
C LEU A 6 -12.26 13.30 15.37
N LYS A 7 -11.92 12.82 16.56
CA LYS A 7 -10.54 12.69 17.01
C LYS A 7 -9.84 11.67 16.11
N VAL A 8 -8.67 12.03 15.60
CA VAL A 8 -7.73 11.10 14.96
C VAL A 8 -7.40 10.02 15.99
N SER A 9 -7.58 8.75 15.64
CA SER A 9 -7.06 7.67 16.49
C SER A 9 -5.53 7.69 16.43
N THR A 10 -4.92 7.82 17.60
CA THR A 10 -3.46 7.80 17.79
C THR A 10 -2.95 6.44 18.25
N VAL A 11 -3.81 5.42 18.28
CA VAL A 11 -3.45 4.08 18.77
C VAL A 11 -2.85 3.30 17.61
N ALA A 12 -1.58 2.96 17.72
CA ALA A 12 -0.92 2.06 16.77
C ALA A 12 -1.61 0.69 16.76
N PRO A 13 -1.76 0.04 15.58
CA PRO A 13 -2.14 -1.35 15.53
C PRO A 13 -1.25 -2.17 16.47
N SER A 14 -1.85 -3.16 17.09
CA SER A 14 -1.18 -4.09 18.00
C SER A 14 -1.55 -5.51 17.64
N GLY A 15 -0.63 -6.45 17.85
CA GLY A 15 -0.83 -7.84 17.49
C GLY A 15 0.42 -8.44 16.87
N SER A 16 0.23 -9.39 15.95
CA SER A 16 1.34 -10.10 15.30
C SER A 16 0.97 -10.55 13.89
N VAL A 17 2.00 -10.63 13.04
CA VAL A 17 1.93 -11.25 11.72
C VAL A 17 3.14 -12.16 11.57
N THR A 18 2.90 -13.44 11.33
CA THR A 18 3.94 -14.45 11.16
C THR A 18 3.66 -15.34 9.97
N ALA A 19 4.69 -15.92 9.36
CA ALA A 19 4.57 -16.95 8.33
C ALA A 19 5.89 -17.74 8.18
N THR A 20 5.87 -18.80 7.37
CA THR A 20 7.07 -19.49 6.86
C THR A 20 7.19 -19.23 5.36
N LEU A 21 8.37 -18.86 4.90
CA LEU A 21 8.68 -18.56 3.50
C LEU A 21 9.47 -19.72 2.88
N VAL A 22 8.95 -20.29 1.79
CA VAL A 22 9.55 -21.43 1.08
C VAL A 22 9.68 -21.10 -0.41
N PRO A 23 10.89 -20.83 -0.95
CA PRO A 23 12.17 -20.76 -0.24
C PRO A 23 12.27 -19.55 0.71
N PRO A 24 13.29 -19.51 1.60
CA PRO A 24 13.48 -18.41 2.54
C PRO A 24 13.49 -17.01 1.91
N GLY A 25 12.96 -16.03 2.65
CA GLY A 25 12.95 -14.59 2.35
C GLY A 25 14.34 -14.00 2.12
N ALA A 26 14.37 -12.72 1.74
CA ALA A 26 15.60 -11.93 1.75
C ALA A 26 16.17 -11.83 3.18
N VAL A 27 15.30 -11.87 4.19
CA VAL A 27 15.68 -11.77 5.61
C VAL A 27 15.88 -13.14 6.24
N SER A 28 14.87 -14.01 6.17
CA SER A 28 14.79 -15.27 6.92
C SER A 28 13.75 -16.22 6.32
N GLU A 29 13.80 -17.49 6.72
CA GLU A 29 12.72 -18.46 6.45
C GLU A 29 11.47 -18.15 7.27
N LYS A 30 11.63 -17.73 8.54
CA LYS A 30 10.52 -17.36 9.41
C LYS A 30 10.23 -15.88 9.25
N PHE A 31 9.08 -15.58 8.66
CA PHE A 31 8.56 -14.23 8.59
C PHE A 31 7.98 -13.85 9.95
N SER A 32 8.47 -12.76 10.54
CA SER A 32 7.89 -12.16 11.73
C SER A 32 7.86 -10.65 11.53
N GLY A 33 6.66 -10.09 11.32
CA GLY A 33 6.49 -8.67 11.06
C GLY A 33 6.98 -7.84 12.24
N THR A 34 8.13 -7.19 12.08
CA THR A 34 8.67 -6.23 13.05
C THR A 34 7.97 -4.88 12.96
N TYR A 35 7.36 -4.64 11.80
CA TYR A 35 6.48 -3.51 11.54
C TYR A 35 5.18 -4.04 10.93
N PHE A 36 4.05 -3.48 11.35
CA PHE A 36 2.77 -3.70 10.68
C PHE A 36 1.87 -2.47 10.81
N ASP A 37 0.99 -2.27 9.84
CA ASP A 37 -0.04 -1.23 9.87
C ASP A 37 -1.34 -1.74 9.24
N ALA A 38 -2.45 -1.12 9.61
CA ALA A 38 -3.78 -1.47 9.13
C ALA A 38 -4.56 -0.19 8.85
N TYR A 39 -5.08 -0.04 7.64
CA TYR A 39 -5.91 1.11 7.30
C TYR A 39 -7.06 0.75 6.37
N ARG A 40 -8.12 1.53 6.46
CA ARG A 40 -9.23 1.48 5.52
C ARG A 40 -8.90 2.33 4.30
N TYR A 41 -9.02 1.74 3.12
CA TYR A 41 -9.01 2.45 1.86
C TYR A 41 -10.25 2.01 1.08
N GLN A 42 -11.17 2.95 0.83
CA GLN A 42 -12.49 2.67 0.26
C GLN A 42 -13.25 1.59 1.07
N ASN A 43 -13.68 0.49 0.44
CA ASN A 43 -14.36 -0.63 1.10
C ASN A 43 -13.41 -1.80 1.42
N GLU A 44 -12.10 -1.56 1.47
CA GLU A 44 -11.11 -2.59 1.77
C GLU A 44 -10.25 -2.22 2.98
N LEU A 45 -9.92 -3.23 3.77
CA LEU A 45 -8.89 -3.20 4.79
C LEU A 45 -7.56 -3.55 4.13
N HIS A 46 -6.59 -2.64 4.25
CA HIS A 46 -5.23 -2.82 3.79
C HIS A 46 -4.36 -3.15 5.01
N LEU A 47 -3.79 -4.34 5.03
CA LEU A 47 -2.92 -4.83 6.11
C LEU A 47 -1.51 -4.96 5.59
N TRP A 48 -0.58 -4.27 6.25
CA TRP A 48 0.84 -4.32 5.95
C TRP A 48 1.57 -5.05 7.06
N ALA A 49 2.52 -5.91 6.68
CA ALA A 49 3.52 -6.46 7.57
C ALA A 49 4.88 -6.46 6.89
N GLU A 50 5.92 -6.08 7.61
CA GLU A 50 7.28 -5.93 7.11
C GLU A 50 8.26 -6.49 8.14
N GLN A 51 9.30 -7.17 7.66
CA GLN A 51 10.42 -7.60 8.47
C GLN A 51 11.74 -7.15 7.84
N GLY A 52 12.76 -6.98 8.68
CA GLY A 52 14.11 -6.66 8.26
C GLY A 52 14.40 -5.17 8.22
N ASP A 53 15.40 -4.80 7.42
CA ASP A 53 15.90 -3.45 7.30
C ASP A 53 15.73 -2.95 5.87
N VAL A 54 14.71 -2.12 5.67
CA VAL A 54 14.45 -1.50 4.37
C VAL A 54 15.57 -0.54 3.97
N SER A 55 16.17 0.15 4.95
CA SER A 55 17.28 1.08 4.70
C SER A 55 18.55 0.37 4.21
N GLY A 56 18.76 -0.86 4.68
CA GLY A 56 19.83 -1.75 4.27
C GLY A 56 19.52 -2.62 3.05
N GLY A 57 18.34 -2.44 2.43
CA GLY A 57 17.92 -3.22 1.25
C GLY A 57 17.75 -4.71 1.54
N LYS A 58 17.44 -5.07 2.79
CA LYS A 58 17.22 -6.47 3.22
C LYS A 58 15.94 -6.55 4.03
N TYR A 59 14.83 -6.64 3.32
CA TYR A 59 13.50 -6.71 3.91
C TYR A 59 12.61 -7.70 3.15
N ASP A 60 11.60 -8.19 3.83
CA ASP A 60 10.46 -8.86 3.21
C ASP A 60 9.18 -8.16 3.69
N ALA A 61 8.17 -8.01 2.83
CA ALA A 61 6.88 -7.47 3.26
C ALA A 61 5.70 -8.25 2.66
N ILE A 62 4.56 -8.19 3.35
CA ILE A 62 3.28 -8.75 2.92
C ILE A 62 2.25 -7.63 2.98
N LEU A 63 1.46 -7.49 1.91
CA LEU A 63 0.25 -6.68 1.87
C LEU A 63 -0.95 -7.58 1.63
N LEU A 64 -1.97 -7.46 2.47
CA LEU A 64 -3.26 -8.11 2.29
C LEU A 64 -4.34 -7.05 2.08
N LEU A 65 -5.19 -7.25 1.07
CA LEU A 65 -6.33 -6.42 0.74
C LEU A 65 -7.60 -7.24 0.97
N ILE A 66 -8.42 -6.85 1.95
CA ILE A 66 -9.57 -7.61 2.41
C ILE A 66 -10.82 -6.72 2.35
N PRO A 67 -11.85 -7.07 1.57
CA PRO A 67 -13.12 -6.34 1.57
C PRO A 67 -13.76 -6.30 2.96
N PHE A 68 -14.27 -5.14 3.39
CA PHE A 68 -14.92 -4.97 4.70
C PHE A 68 -16.24 -5.76 4.84
N ASP A 69 -16.82 -6.19 3.73
CA ASP A 69 -17.99 -7.07 3.67
C ASP A 69 -17.63 -8.56 3.65
N THR A 70 -16.34 -8.92 3.76
CA THR A 70 -15.91 -10.31 3.98
C THR A 70 -16.54 -10.82 5.27
N ALA A 71 -17.38 -11.86 5.18
CA ALA A 71 -18.02 -12.47 6.34
C ALA A 71 -17.03 -13.31 7.15
N ASP A 72 -17.30 -13.52 8.43
CA ASP A 72 -16.58 -14.52 9.22
C ASP A 72 -16.75 -15.91 8.59
N GLY A 73 -15.68 -16.70 8.56
CA GLY A 73 -15.70 -17.94 7.80
C GLY A 73 -14.51 -18.85 8.02
N ALA A 74 -14.71 -20.14 7.72
CA ALA A 74 -13.66 -21.15 7.81
C ALA A 74 -12.62 -21.01 6.70
N GLU A 75 -13.04 -20.59 5.50
CA GLU A 75 -12.16 -20.46 4.33
C GLU A 75 -12.68 -19.36 3.39
N HIS A 76 -11.76 -18.52 2.91
CA HIS A 76 -11.96 -17.59 1.81
C HIS A 76 -10.81 -17.71 0.82
N GLU A 77 -11.09 -17.64 -0.48
CA GLU A 77 -10.04 -17.70 -1.50
C GLU A 77 -9.30 -16.35 -1.59
N ILE A 78 -7.97 -16.40 -1.59
CA ILE A 78 -7.12 -15.30 -2.05
C ILE A 78 -7.00 -15.48 -3.55
N LEU A 79 -7.68 -14.60 -4.28
CA LEU A 79 -7.70 -14.69 -5.74
C LEU A 79 -6.42 -14.08 -6.31
N PRO A 80 -5.90 -14.65 -7.42
CA PRO A 80 -4.85 -13.98 -8.17
C PRO A 80 -5.42 -12.65 -8.66
N GLY A 81 -4.74 -11.57 -8.29
CA GLY A 81 -5.21 -10.24 -8.60
C GLY A 81 -4.34 -9.62 -9.66
N GLU A 82 -4.82 -9.58 -10.91
CA GLU A 82 -4.53 -8.38 -11.68
C GLU A 82 -5.33 -7.21 -11.08
N PRO A 83 -4.75 -6.01 -11.07
CA PRO A 83 -5.30 -4.89 -10.35
C PRO A 83 -6.57 -4.29 -11.00
N GLY A 84 -7.60 -4.01 -10.19
CA GLY A 84 -8.89 -3.42 -10.61
C GLY A 84 -10.15 -4.14 -10.09
N GLU A 85 -10.02 -5.37 -9.60
CA GLU A 85 -11.16 -6.12 -9.04
C GLU A 85 -11.37 -5.79 -7.56
N THR A 86 -12.32 -4.89 -7.29
CA THR A 86 -12.81 -4.64 -5.92
C THR A 86 -13.67 -5.80 -5.42
N GLY A 87 -13.63 -6.07 -4.11
CA GLY A 87 -14.50 -7.08 -3.50
C GLY A 87 -13.91 -8.49 -3.52
N LYS A 88 -12.61 -8.61 -3.77
CA LYS A 88 -11.86 -9.88 -3.69
C LYS A 88 -10.71 -9.73 -2.71
N ILE A 89 -10.44 -10.80 -1.96
CA ILE A 89 -9.25 -10.88 -1.11
C ILE A 89 -8.03 -11.08 -1.99
N ARG A 90 -7.01 -10.25 -1.78
CA ARG A 90 -5.76 -10.27 -2.55
C ARG A 90 -4.56 -10.16 -1.62
N ALA A 91 -3.43 -10.74 -2.04
CA ALA A 91 -2.17 -10.67 -1.30
C ALA A 91 -1.02 -10.29 -2.24
N VAL A 92 -0.04 -9.56 -1.72
CA VAL A 92 1.22 -9.24 -2.39
C VAL A 92 2.36 -9.57 -1.45
N PHE A 93 3.44 -10.14 -2.00
CA PHE A 93 4.70 -10.28 -1.30
C PHE A 93 5.75 -9.35 -1.94
N PHE A 94 6.54 -8.69 -1.10
CA PHE A 94 7.59 -7.76 -1.49
C PHE A 94 8.95 -8.25 -1.02
N THR A 95 9.94 -8.03 -1.85
CA THR A 95 11.36 -8.18 -1.60
C THR A 95 12.06 -6.86 -1.97
N PRO A 96 13.37 -6.70 -1.71
CA PRO A 96 14.11 -5.51 -2.12
C PRO A 96 14.19 -5.32 -3.64
N GLY A 97 14.10 -6.41 -4.41
CA GLY A 97 14.26 -6.38 -5.86
C GLY A 97 12.96 -6.46 -6.65
N SER A 98 11.87 -6.94 -6.03
CA SER A 98 10.64 -7.26 -6.75
C SER A 98 9.45 -7.40 -5.80
N ALA A 99 8.25 -7.33 -6.35
CA ALA A 99 7.03 -7.70 -5.67
C ALA A 99 6.09 -8.41 -6.64
N ALA A 100 5.22 -9.26 -6.10
CA ALA A 100 4.32 -10.07 -6.90
C ALA A 100 3.01 -10.34 -6.15
N TRP A 101 1.92 -10.35 -6.91
CA TRP A 101 0.61 -10.77 -6.41
C TRP A 101 0.61 -12.27 -6.13
N ALA A 102 -0.26 -12.69 -5.21
CA ALA A 102 -0.59 -14.10 -5.03
C ALA A 102 -1.03 -14.72 -6.36
N VAL A 103 -0.57 -15.94 -6.62
CA VAL A 103 -1.08 -16.76 -7.71
C VAL A 103 -2.32 -17.54 -7.26
N LYS A 104 -2.95 -18.26 -8.18
CA LYS A 104 -4.17 -19.03 -7.89
C LYS A 104 -3.95 -20.06 -6.78
N GLY A 105 -4.92 -20.17 -5.87
CA GLY A 105 -4.96 -21.21 -4.83
C GLY A 105 -4.63 -20.73 -3.43
N GLY A 106 -4.36 -19.43 -3.23
CA GLY A 106 -4.21 -18.86 -1.89
C GLY A 106 -5.51 -18.87 -1.11
N LYS A 107 -5.40 -18.86 0.23
CA LYS A 107 -6.53 -18.95 1.16
C LYS A 107 -6.31 -18.10 2.41
N LEU A 108 -7.39 -17.47 2.88
CA LEU A 108 -7.56 -17.10 4.29
C LEU A 108 -8.36 -18.20 4.98
N LEU A 109 -7.92 -18.61 6.15
CA LEU A 109 -8.57 -19.63 6.96
C LEU A 109 -8.96 -19.03 8.31
N ASN A 110 -10.07 -19.52 8.88
CA ASN A 110 -10.54 -19.12 10.21
C ASN A 110 -10.70 -17.59 10.36
N PHE A 111 -11.18 -16.93 9.31
CA PHE A 111 -11.34 -15.48 9.27
C PHE A 111 -12.40 -15.00 10.27
N LYS A 112 -12.01 -14.04 11.10
CA LYS A 112 -12.87 -13.45 12.13
C LYS A 112 -12.64 -11.95 12.25
N TRP A 113 -13.71 -11.18 12.14
CA TRP A 113 -13.74 -9.82 12.65
C TRP A 113 -13.88 -9.80 14.17
N GLY A 114 -13.21 -8.83 14.80
CA GLY A 114 -13.52 -8.44 16.16
C GLY A 114 -14.74 -7.52 16.23
N GLN A 115 -15.05 -7.12 17.46
CA GLN A 115 -16.11 -6.16 17.73
C GLN A 115 -15.94 -4.90 16.86
N ASP A 116 -17.02 -4.49 16.21
CA ASP A 116 -17.09 -3.30 15.34
C ASP A 116 -16.03 -3.26 14.22
N GLN A 117 -15.52 -4.44 13.80
CA GLN A 117 -14.45 -4.59 12.81
C GLN A 117 -13.13 -3.87 13.18
N GLN A 118 -12.89 -3.66 14.48
CA GLN A 118 -11.68 -3.03 15.04
C GLN A 118 -10.57 -4.03 15.40
N SER A 119 -10.75 -5.29 15.02
CA SER A 119 -9.67 -6.26 14.97
C SER A 119 -9.98 -7.31 13.93
N VAL A 120 -8.96 -8.02 13.48
CA VAL A 120 -9.10 -9.13 12.55
C VAL A 120 -8.12 -10.23 12.94
N ALA A 121 -8.58 -11.47 12.84
CA ALA A 121 -7.76 -12.64 13.05
C ALA A 121 -8.01 -13.66 11.94
N PHE A 122 -6.95 -14.22 11.38
CA PHE A 122 -7.02 -15.29 10.40
C PHE A 122 -5.67 -16.00 10.25
N GLU A 123 -5.73 -17.19 9.70
CA GLU A 123 -4.60 -17.88 9.12
C GLU A 123 -4.55 -17.61 7.62
N PHE A 124 -3.38 -17.67 7.00
CA PHE A 124 -3.24 -17.47 5.56
C PHE A 124 -2.17 -18.36 4.93
N HIS A 125 -2.40 -18.69 3.67
CA HIS A 125 -1.44 -19.36 2.82
C HIS A 125 -1.60 -18.85 1.38
N PHE A 126 -0.51 -18.53 0.71
CA PHE A 126 -0.53 -18.20 -0.71
C PHE A 126 0.84 -18.40 -1.33
N ASP A 127 0.86 -18.60 -2.64
CA ASP A 127 2.07 -18.64 -3.43
C ASP A 127 2.22 -17.33 -4.20
N VAL A 128 3.45 -16.90 -4.45
CA VAL A 128 3.78 -15.77 -5.33
C VAL A 128 4.86 -16.19 -6.32
N GLU A 129 4.82 -15.65 -7.53
CA GLU A 129 5.93 -15.77 -8.47
C GLU A 129 6.74 -14.47 -8.46
N VAL A 130 7.86 -14.50 -7.74
CA VAL A 130 8.74 -13.33 -7.55
C VAL A 130 10.15 -13.71 -7.97
N GLU A 131 10.83 -12.83 -8.72
CA GLU A 131 12.19 -13.08 -9.22
C GLU A 131 12.31 -14.39 -10.04
N GLY A 132 11.26 -14.77 -10.76
CA GLY A 132 11.21 -15.99 -11.58
C GLY A 132 11.17 -17.29 -10.78
N LYS A 133 10.80 -17.23 -9.49
CA LYS A 133 10.65 -18.39 -8.62
C LYS A 133 9.30 -18.34 -7.92
N VAL A 134 8.66 -19.50 -7.81
CA VAL A 134 7.51 -19.66 -6.92
C VAL A 134 8.01 -19.68 -5.48
N ARG A 135 7.41 -18.81 -4.66
CA ARG A 135 7.62 -18.76 -3.22
C ARG A 135 6.28 -18.99 -2.53
N SER A 136 6.24 -19.97 -1.66
CA SER A 136 5.11 -20.30 -0.81
C SER A 136 5.22 -19.56 0.51
N ILE A 137 4.15 -18.85 0.86
CA ILE A 137 3.94 -18.23 2.15
C ILE A 137 2.99 -19.16 2.90
N GLU A 138 3.52 -19.89 3.88
CA GLU A 138 2.84 -20.99 4.57
C GLU A 138 2.69 -20.72 6.06
N ASN A 139 1.73 -21.39 6.70
CA ASN A 139 1.47 -21.29 8.14
C ASN A 139 1.36 -19.82 8.59
N GLY A 140 0.77 -18.99 7.75
CA GLY A 140 0.58 -17.58 8.02
C GLY A 140 -0.42 -17.41 9.14
N VAL A 141 -0.12 -16.56 10.12
CA VAL A 141 -1.03 -16.19 11.20
C VAL A 141 -1.01 -14.69 11.33
N LEU A 142 -2.19 -14.08 11.29
CA LEU A 142 -2.39 -12.66 11.53
C LEU A 142 -3.42 -12.49 12.63
N GLU A 143 -3.05 -11.73 13.65
CA GLU A 143 -3.94 -11.24 14.68
C GLU A 143 -3.63 -9.76 14.86
N LEU A 144 -4.54 -8.88 14.46
CA LEU A 144 -4.34 -7.44 14.58
C LEU A 144 -5.55 -6.79 15.21
N ARG A 145 -5.29 -5.94 16.20
CA ARG A 145 -6.24 -4.96 16.73
C ARG A 145 -5.82 -3.58 16.28
N TYR A 146 -6.78 -2.82 15.75
CA TYR A 146 -6.55 -1.49 15.22
C TYR A 146 -7.82 -0.65 15.41
N ASP A 147 -7.67 0.62 15.78
CA ASP A 147 -8.82 1.52 15.87
C ASP A 147 -9.09 2.17 14.51
N VAL A 148 -10.32 2.10 14.00
CA VAL A 148 -10.76 2.86 12.81
C VAL A 148 -11.81 3.87 13.26
N PRO A 149 -11.54 5.18 13.15
CA PRO A 149 -11.64 5.86 11.85
C PRO A 149 -10.50 6.87 11.56
N ARG A 150 -9.75 6.65 10.47
CA ARG A 150 -9.03 7.74 9.78
C ARG A 150 -9.95 8.35 8.72
N HIS A 151 -10.74 9.33 9.12
CA HIS A 151 -10.73 10.59 8.36
C HIS A 151 -9.67 11.43 9.04
N THR A 152 -8.42 11.18 8.71
CA THR A 152 -7.48 12.27 8.89
C THR A 152 -8.10 13.43 8.12
N LYS A 153 -8.23 14.58 8.80
CA LYS A 153 -7.72 15.76 8.13
C LYS A 153 -6.33 15.31 7.73
N GLY A 154 -6.19 14.81 6.51
CA GLY A 154 -4.89 14.80 5.91
C GLY A 154 -4.29 16.13 6.23
N ILE A 155 -2.98 16.19 6.37
CA ILE A 155 -2.44 17.42 5.86
C ILE A 155 -2.80 17.37 4.38
N LYS A 156 -3.98 17.94 4.01
CA LYS A 156 -4.18 18.54 2.70
C LYS A 156 -2.94 19.38 2.63
N ALA A 157 -1.95 18.95 1.86
CA ALA A 157 -0.70 19.68 1.74
C ALA A 157 -1.09 21.15 1.66
N GLU A 158 -0.78 21.94 2.70
CA GLU A 158 -1.37 23.29 2.85
C GLU A 158 -1.07 24.10 1.57
N THR A 159 0.08 23.75 1.00
CA THR A 159 0.51 23.97 -0.37
C THR A 159 1.27 22.72 -0.85
N GLY A 160 1.20 22.41 -2.14
CA GLY A 160 2.03 21.35 -2.71
C GLY A 160 1.55 20.84 -4.07
N SER A 161 2.43 20.11 -4.74
CA SER A 161 2.15 19.49 -6.04
C SER A 161 2.79 18.12 -6.11
N VAL A 162 2.04 17.17 -6.68
CA VAL A 162 2.59 15.91 -7.16
C VAL A 162 2.23 15.80 -8.64
N SER A 163 3.23 15.59 -9.48
CA SER A 163 3.06 15.51 -10.94
C SER A 163 3.95 14.45 -11.56
N ALA A 164 3.57 13.96 -12.73
CA ALA A 164 4.38 13.05 -13.56
C ALA A 164 3.84 13.02 -14.99
N THR A 165 4.65 12.54 -15.92
CA THR A 165 4.20 12.11 -17.25
C THR A 165 3.97 10.60 -17.25
N ILE A 166 2.84 10.14 -17.79
CA ILE A 166 2.49 8.73 -17.95
C ILE A 166 2.50 8.35 -19.43
N ALA A 167 3.31 7.35 -19.80
CA ALA A 167 3.43 6.87 -21.18
C ALA A 167 3.42 5.33 -21.27
N PRO A 168 2.55 4.71 -22.09
CA PRO A 168 1.35 5.31 -22.68
C PRO A 168 0.39 5.85 -21.59
N PRO A 169 -0.53 6.76 -21.92
CA PRO A 169 -1.49 7.26 -20.94
C PRO A 169 -2.43 6.14 -20.45
N VAL A 170 -2.76 6.13 -19.16
CA VAL A 170 -3.76 5.20 -18.58
C VAL A 170 -5.18 5.52 -19.08
N PHE A 171 -5.47 6.82 -19.21
CA PHE A 171 -6.71 7.34 -19.75
C PHE A 171 -6.39 8.18 -20.98
N PRO A 172 -7.01 7.94 -22.15
CA PRO A 172 -6.70 8.69 -23.37
C PRO A 172 -6.76 10.21 -23.18
N GLY A 173 -5.72 10.93 -23.61
CA GLY A 173 -5.62 12.40 -23.45
C GLY A 173 -5.19 12.87 -22.06
N HIS A 174 -4.78 11.95 -21.18
CA HIS A 174 -4.32 12.24 -19.82
C HIS A 174 -2.89 11.71 -19.59
N GLU A 175 -1.97 12.06 -20.49
CA GLU A 175 -0.54 11.75 -20.38
C GLU A 175 0.11 12.51 -19.20
N GLN A 176 -0.48 13.61 -18.76
CA GLN A 176 0.00 14.39 -17.62
C GLN A 176 -0.80 14.02 -16.37
N PHE A 177 -0.11 13.48 -15.38
CA PHE A 177 -0.62 13.33 -14.02
C PHE A 177 -0.32 14.61 -13.24
N GLN A 178 -1.38 15.23 -12.73
CA GLN A 178 -1.28 16.33 -11.77
C GLN A 178 -2.29 16.06 -10.66
N SER A 179 -1.81 15.93 -9.42
CA SER A 179 -2.70 15.66 -8.30
C SER A 179 -3.62 16.83 -8.00
N SER A 180 -4.92 16.57 -7.85
CA SER A 180 -5.93 17.48 -7.28
C SER A 180 -6.20 17.22 -5.80
N GLU A 181 -5.82 16.06 -5.29
CA GLU A 181 -5.87 15.68 -3.87
C GLU A 181 -4.51 15.13 -3.43
N ILE A 182 -3.97 15.63 -2.32
CA ILE A 182 -2.73 15.14 -1.70
C ILE A 182 -3.00 14.89 -0.21
N LEU A 183 -2.58 13.71 0.25
CA LEU A 183 -2.63 13.28 1.63
C LEU A 183 -1.23 12.80 2.03
N PHE A 184 -0.60 13.47 2.98
CA PHE A 184 0.68 13.04 3.56
C PHE A 184 0.53 12.81 5.05
N GLU A 185 0.76 11.58 5.50
CA GLU A 185 0.45 11.15 6.86
C GLU A 185 1.56 10.31 7.44
N LYS A 186 1.79 10.45 8.74
CA LYS A 186 2.65 9.52 9.47
C LYS A 186 1.92 8.18 9.68
N ASP A 187 2.63 7.09 9.44
CA ASP A 187 2.12 5.77 9.77
C ASP A 187 2.04 5.59 11.30
N SER A 188 1.18 4.68 11.73
CA SER A 188 0.71 4.57 13.11
C SER A 188 1.78 4.18 14.14
N THR A 189 2.75 3.35 13.75
CA THR A 189 3.84 2.82 14.59
C THR A 189 5.10 3.72 14.58
N GLY A 190 5.10 4.80 13.80
CA GLY A 190 6.30 5.60 13.54
C GLY A 190 7.28 4.86 12.60
N GLY A 191 8.21 5.60 12.01
CA GLY A 191 9.19 5.04 11.06
C GLY A 191 8.88 5.32 9.59
N TYR A 192 7.61 5.57 9.23
CA TYR A 192 7.19 5.81 7.85
C TYR A 192 6.17 6.95 7.74
N TYR A 193 6.13 7.57 6.55
CA TYR A 193 5.04 8.42 6.09
C TYR A 193 4.41 7.81 4.84
N ARG A 194 3.10 7.94 4.71
CA ARG A 194 2.36 7.62 3.49
C ARG A 194 1.97 8.90 2.77
N LEU A 195 2.40 9.00 1.51
CA LEU A 195 1.89 9.94 0.52
C LEU A 195 0.81 9.25 -0.31
N THR A 196 -0.36 9.85 -0.45
CA THR A 196 -1.36 9.49 -1.44
C THR A 196 -1.70 10.74 -2.24
N ALA A 197 -1.49 10.69 -3.55
CA ALA A 197 -1.79 11.81 -4.44
C ALA A 197 -2.70 11.34 -5.57
N ARG A 198 -3.87 11.97 -5.74
CA ARG A 198 -4.88 11.59 -6.74
C ARG A 198 -5.15 12.74 -7.70
N HIS A 199 -5.36 12.38 -8.96
CA HIS A 199 -5.91 13.21 -10.01
C HIS A 199 -7.33 12.71 -10.29
N ILE A 200 -8.31 13.50 -9.86
CA ILE A 200 -9.73 13.28 -10.13
C ILE A 200 -10.09 14.01 -11.43
N PHE A 201 -10.67 13.31 -12.40
CA PHE A 201 -11.04 13.91 -13.68
C PHE A 201 -12.43 14.54 -13.60
N ASP A 202 -12.49 15.87 -13.64
CA ASP A 202 -13.73 16.64 -13.62
C ASP A 202 -14.66 16.24 -14.78
N GLY A 203 -15.96 16.04 -14.47
CA GLY A 203 -17.00 15.78 -15.47
C GLY A 203 -17.13 14.32 -15.93
N SER A 204 -16.38 13.39 -15.35
CA SER A 204 -16.52 11.95 -15.62
C SER A 204 -17.63 11.31 -14.76
N VAL A 205 -18.50 10.49 -15.36
CA VAL A 205 -19.49 9.66 -14.66
C VAL A 205 -19.39 8.21 -15.17
N PRO A 206 -19.01 7.23 -14.35
CA PRO A 206 -18.58 7.37 -12.94
C PRO A 206 -17.29 8.17 -12.79
N GLU A 207 -17.03 8.72 -11.60
CA GLU A 207 -15.82 9.48 -11.28
C GLU A 207 -14.58 8.64 -11.56
N VAL A 208 -13.81 9.06 -12.57
CA VAL A 208 -12.55 8.42 -12.93
C VAL A 208 -11.42 9.14 -12.22
N HIS A 209 -10.48 8.38 -11.66
CA HIS A 209 -9.28 8.95 -11.09
C HIS A 209 -8.07 8.06 -11.30
N GLN A 210 -6.90 8.70 -11.30
CA GLN A 210 -5.62 8.03 -11.20
C GLN A 210 -4.81 8.64 -10.06
N GLY A 211 -3.78 7.94 -9.58
CA GLY A 211 -2.98 8.46 -8.49
C GLY A 211 -1.75 7.63 -8.21
N ILE A 212 -1.01 8.09 -7.21
CA ILE A 212 0.12 7.36 -6.67
C ILE A 212 -0.06 7.22 -5.16
N MET A 213 0.43 6.13 -4.60
CA MET A 213 0.61 5.96 -3.17
C MET A 213 2.06 5.57 -2.92
N LEU A 214 2.77 6.37 -2.14
CA LEU A 214 4.13 6.10 -1.70
C LEU A 214 4.14 5.89 -0.19
N ARG A 215 4.84 4.86 0.27
CA ARG A 215 5.17 4.69 1.70
C ARG A 215 6.65 4.90 1.88
N ILE A 216 7.04 5.93 2.62
CA ILE A 216 8.38 6.54 2.63
C ILE A 216 8.98 6.41 4.03
N SER A 217 10.15 5.79 4.15
CA SER A 217 10.88 5.69 5.42
C SER A 217 11.37 7.05 5.91
N THR A 218 11.12 7.35 7.19
CA THR A 218 11.60 8.56 7.89
C THR A 218 13.09 8.59 8.19
N GLU A 219 13.74 7.43 8.07
CA GLU A 219 15.16 7.24 8.38
C GLU A 219 15.98 7.16 7.11
N ASN A 220 15.48 6.48 6.07
CA ASN A 220 16.16 6.39 4.79
C ASN A 220 15.17 6.44 3.61
N PRO A 221 14.77 7.64 3.18
CA PRO A 221 13.71 7.81 2.19
C PRO A 221 14.12 7.39 0.76
N LYS A 222 15.40 7.10 0.47
CA LYS A 222 15.86 6.74 -0.89
C LYS A 222 15.57 5.27 -1.28
N PRO A 223 16.04 4.26 -0.53
CA PRO A 223 15.67 2.86 -0.76
C PRO A 223 14.34 2.46 -0.12
N GLY A 224 13.89 3.24 0.88
CA GLY A 224 12.76 2.90 1.75
C GLY A 224 11.37 3.28 1.26
N VAL A 225 11.14 3.20 -0.05
CA VAL A 225 9.88 3.61 -0.67
C VAL A 225 9.14 2.42 -1.28
N PHE A 226 7.91 2.19 -0.86
CA PHE A 226 6.98 1.34 -1.62
C PHE A 226 6.08 2.22 -2.47
N ALA A 227 6.05 1.98 -3.78
CA ALA A 227 5.24 2.76 -4.71
C ALA A 227 4.10 1.91 -5.30
N PHE A 228 2.93 2.53 -5.36
CA PHE A 228 1.73 1.98 -5.99
C PHE A 228 1.12 3.01 -6.93
N PHE A 229 0.51 2.53 -7.99
CA PHE A 229 -0.37 3.32 -8.83
C PHE A 229 -1.81 3.07 -8.41
N ILE A 230 -2.63 4.11 -8.39
CA ILE A 230 -4.07 4.05 -8.13
C ILE A 230 -4.76 4.28 -9.47
N ARG A 231 -5.72 3.42 -9.83
CA ARG A 231 -6.61 3.63 -10.97
C ARG A 231 -8.02 3.29 -10.55
N ASN A 232 -8.88 4.30 -10.51
CA ASN A 232 -10.22 4.20 -9.94
C ASN A 232 -10.14 3.49 -8.57
N HIS A 233 -10.86 2.39 -8.41
CA HIS A 233 -10.89 1.65 -7.15
C HIS A 233 -9.72 0.68 -6.95
N GLY A 234 -8.85 0.49 -7.94
CA GLY A 234 -7.74 -0.45 -7.85
C GLY A 234 -6.44 0.19 -7.35
N ILE A 235 -5.63 -0.61 -6.63
CA ILE A 235 -4.23 -0.34 -6.34
C ILE A 235 -3.37 -1.34 -7.11
N TYR A 236 -2.35 -0.83 -7.79
CA TYR A 236 -1.53 -1.52 -8.76
C TYR A 236 -0.07 -1.44 -8.28
N LEU A 237 0.59 -2.58 -8.23
CA LEU A 237 1.99 -2.66 -7.84
C LEU A 237 2.87 -1.98 -8.90
N THR A 238 3.83 -1.19 -8.46
CA THR A 238 4.83 -0.59 -9.35
C THR A 238 6.14 -1.35 -9.30
N THR A 239 6.92 -1.28 -10.37
CA THR A 239 8.24 -1.89 -10.53
C THR A 239 9.24 -0.84 -11.01
N GLY A 240 10.53 -1.13 -10.88
CA GLY A 240 11.58 -0.18 -11.30
C GLY A 240 11.48 1.17 -10.59
N TYR A 241 10.89 1.20 -9.39
CA TYR A 241 10.66 2.45 -8.67
C TYR A 241 11.98 3.07 -8.24
N GLN A 242 12.06 4.39 -8.36
CA GLN A 242 13.20 5.19 -7.95
C GLN A 242 12.70 6.47 -7.29
N LEU A 243 13.31 6.81 -6.15
CA LEU A 243 13.16 8.11 -5.51
C LEU A 243 14.53 8.81 -5.47
N GLU A 244 14.63 9.93 -6.19
CA GLU A 244 15.87 10.70 -6.35
C GLU A 244 15.71 12.12 -5.80
N ASN A 245 16.84 12.83 -5.65
CA ASN A 245 16.87 14.23 -5.21
C ASN A 245 16.01 14.51 -3.96
N VAL A 246 16.02 13.55 -3.02
CA VAL A 246 15.19 13.62 -1.81
C VAL A 246 15.68 14.71 -0.87
N GLU A 247 14.83 15.68 -0.60
CA GLU A 247 14.99 16.71 0.41
C GLU A 247 13.88 16.53 1.47
N TRP A 248 14.28 16.29 2.71
CA TRP A 248 13.35 16.15 3.83
C TRP A 248 13.75 17.12 4.94
N ASP A 249 12.99 18.21 5.07
CA ASP A 249 13.11 19.14 6.18
C ASP A 249 12.02 18.84 7.22
N LYS A 250 12.42 18.20 8.33
CA LYS A 250 11.51 17.87 9.43
C LYS A 250 11.08 19.10 10.22
N GLU A 251 11.89 20.15 10.27
CA GLU A 251 11.60 21.37 11.02
C GLU A 251 10.72 22.32 10.22
N GLY A 252 11.07 22.56 8.95
CA GLY A 252 10.26 23.29 7.99
C GLY A 252 9.05 22.50 7.47
N GLN A 253 8.94 21.22 7.86
CA GLN A 253 7.90 20.28 7.48
C GLN A 253 7.67 20.23 5.97
N THR A 254 8.75 20.05 5.21
CA THR A 254 8.68 19.90 3.75
C THR A 254 9.28 18.59 3.31
N PHE A 255 8.72 18.04 2.24
CA PHE A 255 9.22 16.87 1.56
C PHE A 255 9.25 17.10 0.06
N LYS A 256 10.42 16.96 -0.54
CA LYS A 256 10.62 17.06 -1.99
C LYS A 256 11.38 15.86 -2.51
N ALA A 257 11.00 15.40 -3.69
CA ALA A 257 11.69 14.32 -4.36
C ALA A 257 11.30 14.23 -5.83
N ASP A 258 12.19 13.68 -6.64
CA ASP A 258 11.87 13.19 -7.96
C ASP A 258 11.51 11.70 -7.88
N PHE A 259 10.54 11.25 -8.68
CA PHE A 259 10.15 9.85 -8.72
C PHE A 259 9.97 9.33 -10.14
N SER A 260 10.22 8.04 -10.32
CA SER A 260 9.83 7.31 -11.51
C SER A 260 9.51 5.87 -11.15
N PHE A 261 8.61 5.25 -11.90
CA PHE A 261 8.30 3.82 -11.79
C PHE A 261 7.50 3.34 -13.00
N ASP A 262 7.44 2.02 -13.15
CA ASP A 262 6.62 1.34 -14.15
C ASP A 262 5.47 0.61 -13.48
N VAL A 263 4.32 0.55 -14.14
CA VAL A 263 3.14 -0.19 -13.68
C VAL A 263 2.52 -0.96 -14.82
N ASP A 264 2.24 -2.24 -14.60
CA ASP A 264 1.45 -3.04 -15.54
C ASP A 264 -0.05 -2.82 -15.26
N LEU A 265 -0.74 -2.16 -16.19
CA LEU A 265 -2.18 -2.01 -16.20
C LEU A 265 -2.69 -2.77 -17.42
N SER A 266 -3.09 -4.03 -17.24
CA SER A 266 -3.58 -4.86 -18.34
C SER A 266 -4.60 -4.11 -19.22
N PRO A 267 -4.37 -3.99 -20.55
CA PRO A 267 -3.33 -4.67 -21.34
C PRO A 267 -2.11 -3.78 -21.67
N GLY A 268 -1.25 -3.45 -20.70
CA GLY A 268 -0.01 -2.75 -21.04
C GLY A 268 0.81 -2.23 -19.87
N MET A 269 2.12 -2.14 -20.09
CA MET A 269 3.04 -1.42 -19.21
C MET A 269 2.89 0.09 -19.42
N HIS A 270 2.81 0.83 -18.31
CA HIS A 270 2.78 2.28 -18.25
C HIS A 270 3.97 2.79 -17.45
N ALA A 271 4.71 3.72 -18.03
CA ALA A 271 5.86 4.36 -17.41
C ALA A 271 5.45 5.72 -16.83
N LEU A 272 5.61 5.90 -15.52
CA LEU A 272 5.58 7.21 -14.88
C LEU A 272 7.00 7.77 -14.83
N ARG A 273 7.19 8.92 -15.46
CA ARG A 273 8.48 9.61 -15.65
C ARG A 273 8.35 11.09 -15.33
N ASP A 274 9.49 11.75 -15.13
CA ASP A 274 9.58 13.15 -14.72
C ASP A 274 8.71 13.46 -13.50
N GLY A 275 8.58 12.48 -12.60
CA GLY A 275 7.74 12.59 -11.43
C GLY A 275 8.34 13.56 -10.44
N LYS A 276 7.52 14.47 -9.90
CA LYS A 276 7.94 15.48 -8.92
C LYS A 276 6.99 15.51 -7.74
N ILE A 277 7.55 15.58 -6.55
CA ILE A 277 6.87 15.80 -5.28
C ILE A 277 7.45 17.08 -4.68
N ASP A 278 6.59 18.04 -4.37
CA ASP A 278 6.93 19.21 -3.55
C ASP A 278 5.74 19.48 -2.63
N ILE A 279 5.87 19.12 -1.36
CA ILE A 279 4.79 19.22 -0.38
C ILE A 279 5.27 19.87 0.92
N GLY A 280 4.44 20.75 1.49
CA GLY A 280 4.52 21.19 2.88
C GLY A 280 3.44 20.49 3.72
N TYR A 281 3.77 20.08 4.95
CA TYR A 281 2.91 19.22 5.76
C TYR A 281 2.94 19.48 7.28
#